data_AF-A0A6A4GHB4-F1
#
_entry.id   AF-A0A6A4GHB4-F1
#
_cell.length_a   1.000
_cell.length_b   1.000
_cell.length_c   1.000
_cell.angle_alpha   90.00
_cell.angle_beta   90.00
_cell.angle_gamma   90.00
#
_symmetry.space_group_name_H-M   'P 1'
#
loop_
_entity.id
_entity.type
_entity.pdbx_description
1 polymer ?
#
loop_
_entity_poly.entity_id
_entity_poly.type
_entity_poly.pdbx_seq_one_letter_code
_entity_poly.pdbx_strand_id
1 'polypeptide(L)'
;ANVSSTCPLDLVLWHCRLGHIDYQTIKTMHRKKLVKGMTIAVSSKPEPICEPCLAGKQHWHNIPCGPSLQKTRVIALIHTDLKGPMPIMSKEGYR
;
A
#
# COMPACT_ATOMS: atom_id res chain seq x y z
N ALA A 1 -23.90 -8.63 -35.94
CA ALA A 1 -22.56 -9.08 -35.48
C ALA A 1 -22.41 -8.73 -34.01
N ASN A 2 -22.76 -9.64 -33.10
CA ASN A 2 -22.67 -9.40 -31.65
C ASN A 2 -21.31 -9.86 -31.15
N VAL A 3 -20.29 -9.02 -31.36
CA VAL A 3 -18.98 -9.21 -30.73
C VAL A 3 -18.97 -8.45 -29.41
N SER A 4 -19.73 -8.94 -28.43
CA SER A 4 -19.51 -8.54 -27.03
C SER A 4 -18.60 -9.57 -26.40
N SER A 5 -17.29 -9.43 -26.64
CA SER A 5 -16.29 -10.05 -25.76
C SER A 5 -16.33 -9.29 -24.44
N THR A 6 -17.32 -9.60 -23.60
CA THR A 6 -17.35 -9.08 -22.25
C THR A 6 -16.36 -9.90 -21.46
N CYS A 7 -15.24 -9.28 -21.06
CA CYS A 7 -14.36 -9.84 -20.05
C CYS A 7 -15.21 -10.40 -18.90
N PRO A 8 -14.88 -11.59 -18.36
CA PRO A 8 -15.66 -12.21 -17.29
C PRO A 8 -15.91 -11.20 -16.17
N LEU A 9 -17.18 -11.02 -15.78
CA LEU A 9 -17.56 -10.22 -14.62
C LEU A 9 -17.22 -11.02 -13.36
N ASP A 10 -15.94 -11.12 -13.05
CA ASP A 10 -15.40 -11.90 -11.96
C ASP A 10 -15.00 -11.02 -10.77
N LEU A 11 -14.66 -11.67 -9.68
CA LEU A 11 -14.29 -10.99 -8.44
C LEU A 11 -13.01 -10.13 -8.61
N VAL A 12 -12.07 -10.57 -9.45
CA VAL A 12 -10.79 -9.88 -9.70
C VAL A 12 -11.04 -8.57 -10.46
N LEU A 13 -11.94 -8.57 -11.45
CA LEU A 13 -12.31 -7.37 -12.18
C LEU A 13 -12.96 -6.32 -11.27
N TRP A 14 -13.86 -6.72 -10.38
CA TRP A 14 -14.45 -5.81 -9.40
C TRP A 14 -13.41 -5.28 -8.40
N HIS A 15 -12.43 -6.10 -8.03
CA HIS A 15 -11.32 -5.68 -7.19
C HIS A 15 -10.51 -4.56 -7.84
N CYS A 16 -10.14 -4.71 -9.12
CA CYS A 16 -9.43 -3.66 -9.86
C CYS A 16 -10.30 -2.40 -10.04
N ARG A 17 -11.58 -2.55 -10.45
CA ARG A 17 -12.50 -1.42 -10.68
C ARG A 17 -12.77 -0.56 -9.45
N LEU A 18 -12.79 -1.18 -8.27
CA LEU A 18 -13.07 -0.50 -7.01
C LEU A 18 -11.79 0.02 -6.33
N GLY A 19 -10.67 0.13 -7.05
CA GLY A 19 -9.43 0.67 -6.48
C GLY A 19 -8.73 -0.29 -5.53
N HIS A 20 -8.77 -1.58 -5.86
CA HIS A 20 -8.10 -2.64 -5.11
C HIS A 20 -8.57 -2.78 -3.66
N ILE A 21 -9.87 -2.58 -3.39
CA ILE A 21 -10.42 -2.85 -2.05
C ILE A 21 -10.38 -4.36 -1.73
N ASP A 22 -10.39 -4.67 -0.44
CA ASP A 22 -10.34 -6.05 0.02
C ASP A 22 -11.45 -6.94 -0.57
N TYR A 23 -11.09 -8.17 -0.95
CA TYR A 23 -12.00 -9.13 -1.57
C TYR A 23 -13.20 -9.48 -0.70
N GLN A 24 -13.07 -9.50 0.63
CA GLN A 24 -14.21 -9.77 1.53
C GLN A 24 -15.19 -8.60 1.56
N THR A 25 -14.68 -7.38 1.42
CA THR A 25 -15.52 -6.18 1.26
C THR A 25 -16.38 -6.29 -0.01
N ILE A 26 -15.77 -6.67 -1.14
CA ILE A 26 -16.47 -6.86 -2.42
C ILE A 26 -17.51 -7.97 -2.32
N LYS A 27 -17.14 -9.12 -1.72
CA LYS A 27 -18.09 -10.22 -1.46
C LYS A 27 -19.25 -9.80 -0.58
N THR A 28 -18.99 -8.97 0.44
CA THR A 28 -20.02 -8.43 1.32
C THR A 28 -20.94 -7.48 0.58
N MET A 29 -20.41 -6.58 -0.26
CA MET A 29 -21.18 -5.68 -1.11
C MET A 29 -22.10 -6.45 -2.06
N HIS A 30 -21.59 -7.49 -2.72
CA HIS A 30 -22.37 -8.37 -3.60
C HIS A 30 -23.47 -9.11 -2.82
N ARG A 31 -23.12 -9.79 -1.72
CA ARG A 31 -24.07 -10.56 -0.91
C ARG A 31 -25.19 -9.70 -0.32
N LYS A 32 -24.85 -8.50 0.16
CA LYS A 32 -25.80 -7.55 0.74
C LYS A 32 -26.49 -6.66 -0.30
N LYS A 33 -26.22 -6.86 -1.60
CA LYS A 33 -26.77 -6.06 -2.71
C LYS A 33 -26.60 -4.54 -2.51
N LEU A 34 -25.42 -4.12 -2.04
CA LEU A 34 -25.13 -2.72 -1.71
C LEU A 34 -24.80 -1.85 -2.93
N VAL A 35 -24.52 -2.47 -4.08
CA VAL A 35 -24.14 -1.76 -5.31
C VAL A 35 -25.12 -2.16 -6.42
N LYS A 36 -25.83 -1.18 -6.97
CA LYS A 36 -26.78 -1.40 -8.07
C LYS A 36 -26.03 -1.84 -9.34
N GLY A 37 -26.49 -2.91 -9.97
CA GLY A 37 -25.89 -3.44 -11.21
C GLY A 37 -24.62 -4.25 -11.02
N MET A 38 -24.21 -4.52 -9.77
CA MET A 38 -23.06 -5.37 -9.49
C MET A 38 -23.43 -6.85 -9.70
N THR A 39 -22.73 -7.51 -10.61
CA THR A 39 -22.86 -8.94 -10.89
C THR A 39 -21.50 -9.61 -10.85
N ILE A 40 -21.40 -10.75 -10.15
CA ILE A 40 -20.22 -11.61 -10.16
C ILE A 40 -20.64 -12.94 -10.77
N ALA A 41 -20.38 -13.12 -12.07
CA ALA A 41 -20.81 -14.29 -12.85
C ALA A 41 -19.89 -15.49 -12.64
N VAL A 42 -18.61 -15.25 -12.38
CA VAL A 42 -17.60 -16.28 -12.15
C VAL A 42 -17.02 -16.09 -10.76
N SER A 43 -17.28 -17.04 -9.87
CA SER A 43 -16.63 -17.12 -8.55
C SER A 43 -15.32 -17.89 -8.67
N SER A 44 -14.40 -17.41 -9.50
CA SER A 44 -13.03 -17.91 -9.51
C SER A 44 -12.38 -17.57 -8.16
N LYS A 45 -11.60 -18.49 -7.61
CA LYS A 45 -10.76 -18.18 -6.46
C LYS A 45 -9.74 -17.14 -6.96
N PRO A 46 -9.72 -15.91 -6.40
CA PRO A 46 -8.75 -14.92 -6.82
C PRO A 46 -7.34 -15.45 -6.53
N GLU A 47 -6.38 -15.02 -7.34
CA GLU A 47 -4.98 -15.29 -7.03
C GLU A 47 -4.65 -14.84 -5.60
N PRO A 48 -3.80 -15.59 -4.89
CA PRO A 48 -3.49 -15.28 -3.50
C PRO A 48 -2.80 -13.91 -3.36
N ILE A 49 -2.16 -13.42 -4.43
CA ILE A 49 -1.37 -12.19 -4.43
C ILE A 49 -1.88 -11.31 -5.56
N CYS A 50 -2.19 -10.05 -5.24
CA CYS A 50 -2.41 -8.99 -6.22
C CYS A 50 -1.17 -8.09 -6.22
N GLU A 51 -0.37 -8.10 -7.29
CA GLU A 51 0.88 -7.33 -7.37
C GLU A 51 0.69 -5.82 -7.08
N PRO A 52 -0.33 -5.13 -7.65
CA PRO A 52 -0.62 -3.74 -7.26
C PRO A 52 -0.93 -3.55 -5.78
N CYS A 53 -1.66 -4.48 -5.16
CA CYS A 53 -1.92 -4.43 -3.72
C CYS A 53 -0.66 -4.65 -2.90
N LEU A 54 0.20 -5.58 -3.33
CA LEU A 54 1.46 -5.85 -2.66
C LEU A 54 2.34 -4.60 -2.72
N ALA A 55 2.53 -4.02 -3.90
CA ALA A 55 3.34 -2.81 -4.06
C ALA A 55 2.76 -1.58 -3.32
N GLY A 56 1.43 -1.44 -3.28
CA GLY A 56 0.78 -0.22 -2.77
C GLY A 56 0.23 -0.29 -1.34
N LYS A 57 -0.04 -1.48 -0.80
CA LYS A 57 -0.69 -1.67 0.52
C LYS A 57 0.09 -2.58 1.46
N GLN A 58 1.20 -3.16 1.02
CA GLN A 58 2.04 -3.96 1.93
C GLN A 58 2.51 -3.07 3.06
N HIS A 59 2.08 -3.42 4.28
CA HIS A 59 2.61 -2.79 5.48
C HIS A 59 4.10 -3.08 5.56
N TRP A 60 4.89 -2.09 5.98
CA TRP A 60 6.30 -2.33 6.21
C TRP A 60 6.45 -3.45 7.23
N HIS A 61 7.36 -4.39 6.98
CA HIS A 61 7.62 -5.43 7.96
C HIS A 61 8.06 -4.77 9.27
N ASN A 62 7.77 -5.40 10.40
CA ASN A 62 8.23 -4.89 11.68
C ASN A 62 9.75 -4.72 11.59
N ILE A 63 10.22 -3.48 11.66
CA ILE A 63 11.65 -3.23 11.76
C ILE A 63 12.05 -3.72 13.14
N PRO A 64 12.92 -4.75 13.23
CA PRO A 64 13.39 -5.20 14.52
C PRO A 64 14.10 -4.02 15.19
N CYS A 65 13.47 -3.46 16.21
CA CYS A 65 14.15 -2.54 17.10
C CYS A 65 15.10 -3.41 17.94
N GLY A 66 16.39 -3.32 17.63
CA GLY A 66 17.41 -3.91 18.48
C GLY A 66 17.30 -3.38 19.91
N PRO A 67 17.96 -4.04 20.89
CA PRO A 67 17.99 -3.53 22.25
C PRO A 67 18.47 -2.08 22.22
N SER A 68 17.61 -1.16 22.70
CA SER A 68 18.00 0.23 22.93
C SER A 68 19.20 0.18 23.87
N LEU A 69 20.40 0.48 23.35
CA LEU A 69 21.58 0.67 24.19
C LEU A 69 21.27 1.82 25.15
N GLN A 70 20.97 1.47 26.41
CA GLN A 70 20.83 2.47 27.46
C GLN A 70 22.18 3.17 27.61
N LYS A 71 22.20 4.45 27.28
CA LYS A 71 23.39 5.30 27.42
C LYS A 71 23.62 5.54 28.91
N THR A 72 24.58 4.84 29.50
CA THR A 72 24.84 4.84 30.95
C THR A 72 25.65 6.05 31.43
N ARG A 73 26.19 6.87 30.52
CA ARG A 73 27.06 8.01 30.83
C ARG A 73 26.70 9.24 30.01
N VAL A 74 27.01 10.42 30.57
CA VAL A 74 26.90 11.72 29.88
C VAL A 74 27.74 11.68 28.60
N ILE A 75 27.17 12.09 27.46
CA ILE A 75 27.82 12.12 26.14
C ILE A 75 28.20 10.71 25.60
N ALA A 76 27.58 9.63 26.07
CA ALA A 76 27.90 8.28 25.59
C ALA A 76 27.63 8.04 24.08
N LEU A 77 26.78 8.86 23.43
CA LEU A 77 26.55 8.80 21.99
C LEU A 77 26.02 10.14 21.47
N ILE A 78 26.75 10.72 20.51
CA ILE A 78 26.38 11.94 19.78
C ILE A 78 25.84 11.52 18.41
N HIS A 79 24.64 11.99 18.07
CA HIS A 79 24.13 11.90 16.71
C HIS A 79 24.33 13.27 16.04
N THR A 80 25.07 13.28 14.94
CA THR A 80 25.24 14.48 14.10
C THR A 80 24.64 14.20 12.74
N ASP A 81 23.83 15.11 12.24
CA ASP A 81 23.29 15.07 10.89
C ASP A 81 23.69 16.34 10.14
N LEU A 82 23.89 16.20 8.83
CA LEU A 82 24.23 17.32 7.95
C LEU A 82 22.98 17.72 7.17
N LYS A 83 22.62 19.00 7.28
CA LYS A 83 21.55 19.59 6.49
C LYS A 83 22.14 20.15 5.18
N GLY A 84 21.45 19.97 4.06
CA GLY A 84 21.85 20.62 2.81
C GLY A 84 20.71 20.77 1.79
N PRO A 85 20.98 21.45 0.67
CA PRO A 85 21.77 22.68 0.59
C PRO A 85 21.04 23.81 1.31
N MET A 86 21.78 24.69 1.99
CA MET A 86 21.14 25.81 2.68
C MET A 86 20.78 26.90 1.67
N PRO A 87 19.57 27.52 1.78
CA PRO A 87 19.16 28.56 0.84
C PRO A 87 20.05 29.80 0.90
N ILE A 88 20.76 29.98 2.01
CA ILE A 88 21.61 31.12 2.33
C ILE A 88 23.02 30.60 2.58
N MET A 89 24.03 31.29 2.03
CA MET A 89 25.44 30.98 2.28
C MET A 89 25.78 31.22 3.76
N SER A 90 26.64 30.38 4.31
CA SER A 90 27.20 30.64 5.63
C SER A 90 28.02 31.94 5.61
N LYS A 91 28.32 32.48 6.79
CA LYS A 91 29.17 33.68 6.91
C LYS A 91 30.56 33.49 6.31
N GLU A 92 31.01 32.24 6.21
CA GLU A 92 32.31 31.85 5.62
C GLU A 92 32.19 31.46 4.14
N GLY A 93 30.99 31.54 3.56
CA GLY A 93 30.75 31.32 2.13
C GLY A 93 30.46 29.87 1.72
N TYR A 94 30.28 28.95 2.67
CA TYR A 94 29.88 27.58 2.38
C TYR A 94 28.38 27.49 2.07
N ARG A 95 28.00 26.68 1.09
CA ARG A 95 26.62 26.48 0.64
C ARG A 95 26.20 25.02 0.75
#